data_AF-A0A9E4S603-F1
#
_entry.id   AF-A0A9E4S603-F1
#
_cell.length_a   1.000
_cell.length_b   1.000
_cell.length_c   1.000
_cell.angle_alpha   90.00
_cell.angle_beta   90.00
_cell.angle_gamma   90.00
#
_symmetry.space_group_name_H-M   'P 1'
#
loop_
_entity.id
_entity.type
_entity.pdbx_description
1 polymer ?
#
loop_
_entity_poly.entity_id
_entity_poly.type
_entity_poly.pdbx_seq_one_letter_code
_entity_poly.pdbx_strand_id
1 'polypeptide(L)' 'MAPTTTATALTGFDPFGPDKNCGDFEDWASANAFFIAAGGPADDRHRLDGNNDGVPCQSLPGAP' A
#
# COMPACT_ATOMS: atom_id res chain seq x y z
N MET A 1 -2.05 -24.47 7.28
CA MET A 1 -3.32 -23.76 7.54
C MET A 1 -2.93 -22.41 8.14
N ALA A 2 -3.18 -21.35 7.38
CA ALA A 2 -3.14 -19.90 7.69
C ALA A 2 -2.06 -19.35 8.64
N PRO A 3 -1.22 -18.38 8.22
CA PRO A 3 -0.89 -17.30 9.13
C PRO A 3 -2.16 -16.46 9.29
N THR A 4 -2.80 -16.67 10.42
CA THR A 4 -3.89 -15.89 10.96
C THR A 4 -3.51 -14.41 10.92
N THR A 5 -4.37 -13.63 10.26
CA THR A 5 -4.78 -12.27 10.62
C THR A 5 -3.98 -11.66 11.78
N THR A 6 -2.82 -11.08 11.48
CA THR A 6 -2.08 -10.27 12.45
C THR A 6 -2.03 -8.86 11.91
N ALA A 7 -3.08 -8.11 12.25
CA ALA A 7 -3.04 -6.67 12.35
C ALA A 7 -1.89 -6.29 13.29
N THR A 8 -0.77 -6.00 12.68
CA THR A 8 0.40 -5.33 13.23
C THR A 8 0.50 -4.12 12.29
N ALA A 9 0.03 -2.91 12.59
CA ALA A 9 0.07 -2.18 13.85
C ALA A 9 1.44 -2.28 14.54
N LEU A 10 2.52 -2.37 13.76
CA LEU A 10 3.88 -2.05 14.21
C LEU A 10 4.17 -0.59 13.82
N THR A 11 3.67 0.34 14.65
CA THR A 11 4.40 1.56 15.06
C THR A 11 5.21 2.34 14.00
N GLY A 12 4.64 2.67 12.83
CA GLY A 12 5.32 3.58 11.87
C GLY A 12 4.76 3.67 10.45
N PHE A 13 3.66 2.99 10.14
CA PHE A 13 2.96 3.16 8.86
C PHE A 13 1.63 3.86 9.16
N ASP A 14 1.70 5.16 9.42
CA ASP A 14 0.52 6.02 9.42
C ASP A 14 0.06 6.18 7.96
N PRO A 15 -1.13 5.69 7.59
CA PRO A 15 -1.67 5.83 6.23
C PRO A 15 -2.09 7.27 5.89
N PHE A 16 -2.01 8.17 6.87
CA PHE A 16 -2.12 9.62 6.71
C PHE A 16 -0.84 10.34 7.13
N GLY A 17 0.24 9.58 7.35
CA GLY A 17 1.51 10.08 7.85
C GLY A 17 2.44 10.50 6.72
N PRO A 18 3.77 10.30 6.88
CA PRO A 18 4.75 10.71 5.87
C PRO A 18 4.48 10.04 4.52
N ASP A 19 4.93 10.68 3.43
CA ASP A 19 4.79 10.10 2.10
C ASP A 19 5.48 8.73 2.03
N LYS A 20 4.84 7.82 1.31
CA LYS A 20 5.28 6.44 1.17
C LYS A 20 5.26 6.17 -0.32
N ASN A 21 6.34 5.64 -0.83
CA ASN A 21 6.48 5.33 -2.24
C ASN A 21 6.45 3.82 -2.42
N CYS A 22 6.26 3.38 -3.66
CA CYS A 22 6.31 1.96 -3.98
C CYS A 22 7.64 1.31 -3.59
N GLY A 23 8.76 2.05 -3.65
CA GLY A 23 10.07 1.56 -3.21
C GLY A 23 10.21 1.31 -1.71
N ASP A 24 9.25 1.78 -0.89
CA ASP A 24 9.20 1.49 0.56
C ASP A 24 8.58 0.13 0.86
N PHE A 25 8.00 -0.54 -0.13
CA PHE A 25 7.36 -1.84 0.02
C PHE A 25 8.14 -2.91 -0.75
N GLU A 26 8.28 -4.08 -0.14
CA GLU A 26 8.94 -5.23 -0.77
C GLU A 26 8.05 -5.89 -1.84
N ASP A 27 6.73 -5.86 -1.65
CA ASP A 27 5.75 -6.53 -2.52
C ASP A 27 4.52 -5.67 -2.78
N TRP A 28 3.88 -5.91 -3.94
CA TRP A 28 2.63 -5.25 -4.33
C TRP A 28 1.51 -5.45 -3.29
N ALA A 29 1.41 -6.65 -2.70
CA ALA A 29 0.34 -6.95 -1.75
C ALA A 29 0.40 -6.05 -0.49
N SER A 30 1.60 -5.76 0.00
CA SER A 30 1.83 -4.87 1.14
C SER A 30 1.53 -3.41 0.79
N ALA A 31 1.97 -2.97 -0.40
CA ALA A 31 1.67 -1.64 -0.91
C ALA A 31 0.16 -1.43 -1.13
N ASN A 32 -0.54 -2.41 -1.68
CA ASN A 32 -1.98 -2.37 -1.90
C ASN A 32 -2.77 -2.31 -0.58
N ALA A 33 -2.36 -3.10 0.42
CA ALA A 33 -2.98 -3.04 1.74
C ALA A 33 -2.84 -1.64 2.37
N PHE A 34 -1.65 -1.03 2.26
CA PHE A 34 -1.42 0.33 2.74
C PHE A 34 -2.20 1.37 1.94
N PHE A 35 -2.21 1.27 0.62
CA PHE A 35 -2.97 2.16 -0.27
C PHE A 35 -4.46 2.16 0.07
N ILE A 36 -5.09 0.99 0.20
CA ILE A 36 -6.49 0.87 0.60
C ILE A 36 -6.71 1.47 1.99
N ALA A 37 -5.79 1.26 2.94
CA ALA A 37 -5.86 1.83 4.28
C ALA A 37 -5.71 3.37 4.30
N ALA A 38 -4.97 3.94 3.35
CA ALA A 38 -4.79 5.39 3.15
C ALA A 38 -5.99 6.08 2.50
N GLY A 39 -6.96 5.32 1.98
CA GLY A 39 -8.13 5.84 1.28
C GLY A 39 -8.29 5.28 -0.14
N GLY A 40 -7.29 4.53 -0.62
CA GLY A 40 -7.30 3.84 -1.89
C GLY A 40 -7.31 4.81 -3.08
N PRO A 41 -7.90 4.42 -4.22
CA PRO A 41 -7.88 5.24 -5.43
C PRO A 41 -8.73 6.51 -5.34
N ALA A 42 -9.55 6.63 -4.28
CA ALA A 42 -10.31 7.83 -3.99
C ALA A 42 -9.46 8.92 -3.31
N ASP A 43 -8.41 8.54 -2.56
CA ASP A 43 -7.56 9.46 -1.82
C ASP A 43 -6.08 8.99 -1.91
N ASP A 44 -5.52 9.06 -3.12
CA ASP A 44 -4.11 8.71 -3.35
C ASP A 44 -3.16 9.85 -2.99
N ARG A 45 -3.09 10.16 -1.70
CA ARG A 45 -2.19 11.21 -1.16
C ARG A 45 -0.72 10.84 -1.32
N HIS A 46 -0.43 9.55 -1.29
CA HIS A 46 0.92 8.99 -1.37
C HIS A 46 1.39 8.79 -2.82
N ARG A 47 0.52 9.04 -3.82
CA ARG A 47 0.75 8.78 -5.25
C ARG A 47 1.27 7.37 -5.52
N LEU A 48 0.75 6.39 -4.78
CA LEU A 48 1.10 4.98 -4.96
C LEU A 48 0.53 4.46 -6.29
N ASP A 49 -0.59 5.01 -6.75
CA ASP A 49 -1.26 4.76 -8.02
C ASP A 49 -1.19 6.02 -8.90
N GLY A 50 0.01 6.36 -9.36
CA GLY A 50 0.26 7.58 -10.14
C GLY A 50 -0.50 7.64 -11.49
N ASN A 51 -0.96 6.50 -12.01
CA ASN A 51 -1.82 6.39 -13.19
C ASN A 51 -3.32 6.34 -12.86
N ASN A 52 -3.67 6.29 -11.57
CA ASN A 52 -5.04 6.28 -11.06
C ASN A 52 -5.91 5.14 -11.63
N ASP A 53 -5.31 4.00 -11.93
CA ASP A 53 -6.00 2.84 -12.53
C ASP A 53 -6.70 1.96 -11.47
N GLY A 54 -6.53 2.30 -10.19
CA GLY A 54 -7.03 1.53 -9.05
C GLY A 54 -6.03 0.49 -8.55
N VAL A 55 -4.85 0.41 -9.17
CA VAL A 55 -3.80 -0.55 -8.81
C VAL A 55 -2.55 0.23 -8.40
N PRO A 56 -2.24 0.30 -7.09
CA PRO A 56 -1.04 0.97 -6.63
C PRO A 56 0.19 0.14 -6.96
N CYS A 57 1.32 0.81 -7.17
CA CYS A 57 2.63 0.18 -7.23
C CYS A 57 2.73 -1.00 -8.18
N GLN A 58 2.17 -0.86 -9.38
CA GLN A 58 2.23 -1.86 -10.45
C GLN A 58 3.66 -2.25 -10.87
N SER A 59 4.64 -1.44 -10.48
CA SER A 59 6.07 -1.73 -10.69
C SER A 59 6.66 -2.72 -9.68
N LEU A 60 5.95 -3.04 -8.59
CA LEU A 60 6.42 -4.00 -7.59
C LEU A 60 6.19 -5.45 -8.03
N PRO A 61 7.05 -6.38 -7.58
CA PRO A 61 6.83 -7.80 -7.82
C PRO A 61 5.49 -8.24 -7.23
N GLY A 62 4.73 -9.03 -8.01
CA GLY A 62 3.40 -9.52 -7.62
C GLY A 62 2.23 -8.60 -7.95
N ALA A 63 2.46 -7.49 -8.67
CA ALA A 63 1.38 -6.70 -9.27
C ALA A 63 0.61 -7.51 -10.35
N PRO A 64 -0.71 -7.26 -10.50
CA PRO A 64 -1.56 -7.93 -11.49
C PRO A 64 -1.25 -7.57 -12.95
#